data_AF-A0A8T3WB91-F1
#
_entry.id   AF-A0A8T3WB91-F1
#
_cell.length_a   1.000
_cell.length_b   1.000
_cell.length_c   1.000
_cell.angle_alpha   90.00
_cell.angle_beta   90.00
_cell.angle_gamma   90.00
#
_symmetry.space_group_name_H-M   'P 1'
#
loop_
_entity.id
_entity.type
_entity.pdbx_description
1 polymer ?
#
loop_
_entity_poly.entity_id
_entity_poly.type
_entity_poly.pdbx_seq_one_letter_code
_entity_poly.pdbx_strand_id
1 'polypeptide(L)'
;MANNKESIKKDFADFADKIARLESLKHELASLDTKGFESEANVIKAKLNNVDSISTAEKEIMDLEEKIKNKNPIPEKTKAKPDINILVESKYNDFVTGLKEELDNRLKEKEEVVSTLKTDLKKQKQEFSRKYVEMNEEFHSEYSKKVKQELERTVREKFDQMLEQRLSDEKKKIINALVQEYATRIHDEKKKTIEKLNSDYMKKQEALESNYSKKMRELEENLGKRKNILESDYSQKKGESEKKSAEKTNVLISQLRKLEDEKKKLVSQAIELQNRRQNIDKEVISKVNIEREKIEKEYSKKKKESERQLAQGTDLVITKLRNLEQERKRLKEEEEEFRRRKQNLDVEVASKVDQTKRKMYGILASKFKEIKNKSNEVLSQKERSLRPKLEREYRGKLKKEMQAKENQLEKKKKQLEKHIQQQAKQLFG
;
A
#
# COMPACT_ATOMS: atom_id res chain seq x y z
N MET A 1 -27.61 28.01 -16.73
CA MET A 1 -28.47 26.94 -17.31
C MET A 1 -29.86 26.81 -16.66
N ALA A 2 -30.12 27.37 -15.47
CA ALA A 2 -31.45 27.33 -14.85
C ALA A 2 -32.54 28.11 -15.63
N ASN A 3 -32.20 29.26 -16.23
CA ASN A 3 -33.15 30.09 -16.97
C ASN A 3 -33.74 29.43 -18.22
N ASN A 4 -33.10 28.41 -18.79
CA ASN A 4 -33.59 27.73 -19.99
C ASN A 4 -34.72 26.72 -19.67
N LYS A 5 -34.83 26.27 -18.42
CA LYS A 5 -35.85 25.28 -18.03
C LYS A 5 -37.21 25.92 -17.79
N GLU A 6 -37.23 27.19 -17.35
CA GLU A 6 -38.47 27.94 -17.17
C GLU A 6 -39.04 28.45 -18.50
N SER A 7 -38.19 28.92 -19.43
CA SER A 7 -38.63 29.29 -20.78
C SER A 7 -39.27 28.12 -21.51
N ILE A 8 -38.63 26.94 -21.49
CA ILE A 8 -39.18 25.73 -22.13
C ILE A 8 -40.53 25.35 -21.52
N LYS A 9 -40.67 25.40 -20.19
CA LYS A 9 -41.96 25.10 -19.54
C LYS A 9 -43.07 26.07 -19.95
N LYS A 10 -42.73 27.35 -20.11
CA LYS A 10 -43.66 28.37 -20.56
C LYS A 10 -44.07 28.13 -22.02
N ASP A 11 -43.11 27.85 -22.91
CA ASP A 11 -43.38 27.55 -24.31
C ASP A 11 -44.27 26.30 -24.47
N PHE A 12 -44.05 25.27 -23.63
CA PHE A 12 -44.91 24.08 -23.61
C PHE A 12 -46.34 24.36 -23.10
N ALA A 13 -46.50 25.22 -22.10
CA ALA A 13 -47.81 25.64 -21.61
C ALA A 13 -48.55 26.47 -22.66
N ASP A 14 -47.88 27.46 -23.25
CA ASP A 14 -48.44 28.31 -24.31
C ASP A 14 -48.83 27.48 -25.55
N PHE A 15 -48.07 26.43 -25.87
CA PHE A 15 -48.41 25.49 -26.94
C PHE A 15 -49.62 24.62 -26.59
N ALA A 16 -49.69 24.09 -25.36
CA ALA A 16 -50.83 23.29 -24.91
C ALA A 16 -52.13 24.11 -24.94
N ASP A 17 -52.09 25.38 -24.53
CA ASP A 17 -53.23 26.29 -24.56
C ASP A 17 -53.69 26.56 -26.00
N LYS A 18 -52.75 26.76 -26.93
CA LYS A 18 -53.07 26.92 -28.36
C LYS A 18 -53.73 25.67 -28.96
N ILE A 19 -53.28 24.48 -28.59
CA ILE A 19 -53.89 23.21 -29.05
C ILE A 19 -55.31 23.06 -28.49
N ALA A 20 -55.50 23.30 -27.20
CA ALA A 20 -56.82 23.25 -26.56
C ALA A 20 -57.80 24.25 -27.22
N ARG A 21 -57.32 25.47 -27.55
CA ARG A 21 -58.13 26.48 -28.24
C ARG A 21 -58.51 26.06 -29.65
N LEU A 22 -57.58 25.47 -30.40
CA LEU A 22 -57.82 24.97 -31.75
C LEU A 22 -58.85 23.83 -31.76
N GLU A 23 -58.84 22.96 -30.75
CA GLU A 23 -59.81 21.89 -30.59
C GLU A 23 -61.21 22.42 -30.24
N SER A 24 -61.31 23.46 -29.39
CA SER A 24 -62.57 24.20 -29.13
C SER A 24 -63.18 24.75 -30.42
N LEU A 25 -62.37 25.41 -31.26
CA LEU A 25 -62.84 26.00 -32.52
C LEU A 25 -63.29 24.95 -33.53
N LYS A 26 -62.68 23.76 -33.54
CA LYS A 26 -63.16 22.62 -34.34
C LYS A 26 -64.54 22.15 -33.91
N HIS A 27 -64.79 22.10 -32.60
CA HIS A 27 -66.11 21.75 -32.06
C HIS A 27 -67.16 22.83 -32.34
N GLU A 28 -66.80 24.12 -32.19
CA GLU A 28 -67.68 25.25 -32.50
C GLU A 28 -68.08 25.22 -33.98
N LEU A 29 -67.12 25.11 -34.91
CA LEU A 29 -67.41 25.03 -36.35
C LEU A 29 -68.28 23.81 -36.71
N ALA A 30 -68.08 22.67 -36.06
CA ALA A 30 -68.88 21.46 -36.28
C ALA A 30 -70.32 21.57 -35.74
N SER A 31 -70.57 22.50 -34.81
CA SER A 31 -71.90 22.73 -34.23
C SER A 31 -72.77 23.70 -35.02
N LEU A 32 -72.19 24.49 -35.93
CA LEU A 32 -72.92 25.42 -36.79
C LEU A 32 -73.61 24.68 -37.94
N ASP A 33 -74.84 25.08 -38.29
CA ASP A 33 -75.53 24.59 -39.49
C ASP A 33 -74.96 25.27 -40.74
N THR A 34 -73.90 24.70 -41.30
CA THR A 34 -73.16 25.29 -42.44
C THR A 34 -73.84 25.07 -43.80
N LYS A 35 -75.14 24.71 -43.84
CA LYS A 35 -75.88 24.48 -45.09
C LYS A 35 -75.98 25.77 -45.92
N GLY A 36 -75.38 25.74 -47.12
CA GLY A 36 -75.26 26.88 -48.02
C GLY A 36 -74.08 27.82 -47.73
N PHE A 37 -73.14 27.42 -46.87
CA PHE A 37 -71.85 28.08 -46.62
C PHE A 37 -70.69 27.07 -46.56
N GLU A 38 -70.81 25.92 -47.23
CA GLU A 38 -69.89 24.79 -47.13
C GLU A 38 -68.47 25.13 -47.64
N SER A 39 -68.36 26.03 -48.63
CA SER A 39 -67.07 26.50 -49.14
C SER A 39 -66.30 27.31 -48.10
N GLU A 40 -66.97 28.21 -47.38
CA GLU A 40 -66.38 29.03 -46.31
C GLU A 40 -65.99 28.14 -45.12
N ALA A 41 -66.87 27.22 -44.71
CA ALA A 41 -66.59 26.26 -43.64
C ALA A 41 -65.38 25.35 -43.96
N ASN A 42 -65.21 24.92 -45.21
CA ASN A 42 -64.07 24.11 -45.63
C ASN A 42 -62.75 24.90 -45.62
N VAL A 43 -62.76 26.19 -45.97
CA VAL A 43 -61.57 27.06 -45.86
C VAL A 43 -61.15 27.25 -44.41
N ILE A 44 -62.10 27.47 -43.50
CA ILE A 44 -61.84 27.58 -42.06
C ILE A 44 -61.28 26.26 -41.53
N LYS A 45 -61.86 25.12 -41.93
CA LYS A 45 -61.39 23.78 -41.54
C LYS A 45 -59.94 23.51 -41.96
N ALA A 46 -59.53 23.99 -43.14
CA ALA A 46 -58.15 23.89 -43.59
C ALA A 46 -57.19 24.75 -42.75
N LYS A 47 -57.61 25.96 -42.34
CA LYS A 47 -56.84 26.85 -41.47
C LYS A 47 -56.70 26.32 -40.03
N LEU A 48 -57.70 25.58 -39.54
CA LEU A 48 -57.66 24.90 -38.24
C LEU A 48 -56.67 23.72 -38.17
N ASN A 49 -55.91 23.43 -39.23
CA ASN A 49 -54.77 22.51 -39.17
C ASN A 49 -53.43 23.21 -38.88
N ASN A 50 -53.39 24.54 -38.86
CA ASN A 50 -52.20 25.33 -38.54
C ASN A 50 -52.38 26.11 -37.23
N VAL A 51 -51.47 25.91 -36.28
CA VAL A 51 -51.48 26.55 -34.96
C VAL A 51 -51.30 28.07 -35.05
N ASP A 52 -50.59 28.56 -36.07
CA ASP A 52 -50.34 30.00 -36.23
C ASP A 52 -51.55 30.76 -36.79
N SER A 53 -52.56 30.05 -37.32
CA SER A 53 -53.76 30.62 -37.93
C SER A 53 -54.96 30.74 -36.98
N ILE A 54 -54.79 30.46 -35.68
CA ILE A 54 -55.88 30.45 -34.69
C ILE A 54 -56.65 31.78 -34.68
N SER A 55 -55.95 32.91 -34.58
CA SER A 55 -56.61 34.23 -34.49
C SER A 55 -57.40 34.58 -35.75
N THR A 56 -56.96 34.12 -36.93
CA THR A 56 -57.70 34.31 -38.18
C THR A 56 -58.92 33.39 -38.26
N ALA A 57 -58.80 32.14 -37.79
CA ALA A 57 -59.90 31.18 -37.79
C ALA A 57 -61.02 31.59 -36.82
N GLU A 58 -60.68 32.17 -35.66
CA GLU A 58 -61.67 32.71 -34.70
C GLU A 58 -62.57 33.78 -35.33
N LYS A 59 -61.97 34.74 -36.06
CA LYS A 59 -62.73 35.80 -36.73
C LYS A 59 -63.63 35.24 -37.82
N GLU A 60 -63.13 34.32 -38.63
CA GLU A 60 -63.90 33.72 -39.73
C GLU A 60 -65.06 32.84 -39.22
N ILE A 61 -64.91 32.18 -38.06
CA ILE A 61 -66.01 31.45 -37.40
C ILE A 61 -67.08 32.42 -36.90
N MET A 62 -66.70 33.53 -36.27
CA MET A 62 -67.64 34.56 -35.83
C MET A 62 -68.42 35.17 -37.01
N ASP A 63 -67.72 35.52 -38.10
CA ASP A 63 -68.35 36.07 -39.31
C ASP A 63 -69.32 35.08 -39.95
N LEU A 64 -68.97 33.78 -39.95
CA LEU A 64 -69.83 32.71 -40.46
C LEU A 64 -71.09 32.54 -39.60
N GLU A 65 -70.96 32.59 -38.28
CA GLU A 65 -72.09 32.53 -37.35
C GLU A 65 -73.07 33.70 -37.57
N GLU A 66 -72.54 34.91 -37.81
CA GLU A 66 -73.33 36.11 -38.09
C GLU A 66 -74.09 35.99 -39.43
N LYS A 67 -73.43 35.48 -40.48
CA LYS A 67 -74.07 35.21 -41.79
C LYS A 67 -75.21 34.19 -41.69
N ILE A 68 -75.04 33.15 -40.86
CA ILE A 68 -76.07 32.13 -40.65
C ILE A 68 -77.28 32.73 -39.92
N LYS A 69 -77.07 33.55 -38.88
CA LYS A 69 -78.16 34.21 -38.14
C LYS A 69 -78.98 35.17 -39.01
N ASN A 70 -78.35 35.83 -39.98
CA ASN A 70 -79.00 36.82 -40.85
C ASN A 70 -79.78 36.23 -42.03
N LYS A 71 -79.79 34.90 -42.23
CA LYS A 71 -80.43 34.24 -43.40
C LYS A 71 -81.94 33.96 -43.25
N ASN A 72 -82.56 34.28 -42.11
CA ASN A 72 -83.99 34.04 -41.86
C ASN A 72 -84.78 35.34 -41.59
N PRO A 73 -85.41 35.97 -42.59
CA PRO A 73 -86.54 36.86 -42.35
C PRO A 73 -87.80 36.02 -42.10
N ILE A 74 -88.30 36.05 -40.87
CA ILE A 74 -89.57 35.43 -40.47
C ILE A 74 -90.71 36.14 -41.22
N PRO A 75 -91.54 35.48 -42.04
CA PRO A 75 -92.72 36.11 -42.62
C PRO A 75 -93.88 36.13 -41.60
N GLU A 76 -94.43 37.33 -41.41
CA GLU A 76 -95.58 37.61 -40.55
C GLU A 76 -96.91 37.07 -41.11
N LYS A 77 -97.69 36.48 -40.18
CA LYS A 77 -99.16 36.49 -40.01
C LYS A 77 -100.08 36.62 -41.24
N THR A 78 -101.00 35.67 -41.37
CA THR A 78 -102.34 35.88 -41.97
C THR A 78 -103.47 35.32 -41.09
N LYS A 79 -104.51 36.13 -40.90
CA LYS A 79 -105.75 35.90 -40.11
C LYS A 79 -106.92 35.46 -41.02
N ALA A 80 -107.80 34.56 -40.57
CA ALA A 80 -109.23 34.44 -40.97
C ALA A 80 -109.95 33.48 -39.98
N LYS A 81 -110.85 33.94 -39.09
CA LYS A 81 -112.33 34.12 -39.15
C LYS A 81 -113.20 32.83 -39.02
N PRO A 82 -114.37 32.91 -38.36
CA PRO A 82 -114.92 31.88 -37.44
C PRO A 82 -116.13 31.10 -38.00
N ASP A 83 -116.64 30.17 -37.17
CA ASP A 83 -118.07 29.84 -36.97
C ASP A 83 -118.55 28.42 -37.35
N ILE A 84 -118.20 27.40 -36.52
CA ILE A 84 -118.93 26.12 -36.37
C ILE A 84 -118.78 25.64 -34.90
N ASN A 85 -119.41 26.35 -33.96
CA ASN A 85 -118.99 26.33 -32.54
C ASN A 85 -119.91 25.61 -31.54
N ILE A 86 -120.70 24.58 -31.89
CA ILE A 86 -121.54 23.91 -30.85
C ILE A 86 -121.65 22.37 -30.98
N LEU A 87 -121.59 21.76 -32.18
CA LEU A 87 -121.67 20.29 -32.32
C LEU A 87 -120.30 19.59 -32.43
N VAL A 88 -119.28 20.32 -32.89
CA VAL A 88 -117.89 19.84 -32.94
C VAL A 88 -117.28 19.87 -31.55
N GLU A 89 -117.72 20.78 -30.67
CA GLU A 89 -117.12 20.97 -29.34
C GLU A 89 -117.25 19.79 -28.39
N SER A 90 -118.32 18.97 -28.41
CA SER A 90 -118.39 17.81 -27.52
C SER A 90 -117.44 16.68 -27.95
N LYS A 91 -117.45 16.31 -29.24
CA LYS A 91 -116.50 15.31 -29.77
C LYS A 91 -115.06 15.82 -29.79
N TYR A 92 -114.87 17.11 -30.00
CA TYR A 92 -113.56 17.76 -29.91
C TYR A 92 -113.09 17.80 -28.46
N ASN A 93 -113.97 18.09 -27.49
CA ASN A 93 -113.61 18.04 -26.08
C ASN A 93 -113.27 16.60 -25.65
N ASP A 94 -114.02 15.58 -26.06
CA ASP A 94 -113.67 14.18 -25.77
C ASP A 94 -112.33 13.79 -26.40
N PHE A 95 -112.07 14.18 -27.64
CA PHE A 95 -110.79 13.98 -28.31
C PHE A 95 -109.64 14.72 -27.61
N VAL A 96 -109.86 15.98 -27.21
CA VAL A 96 -108.88 16.79 -26.45
C VAL A 96 -108.65 16.19 -25.06
N THR A 97 -109.68 15.63 -24.42
CA THR A 97 -109.56 14.99 -23.11
C THR A 97 -108.79 13.68 -23.24
N GLY A 98 -109.07 12.86 -24.26
CA GLY A 98 -108.29 11.66 -24.56
C GLY A 98 -106.83 11.97 -24.92
N LEU A 99 -106.57 13.02 -25.69
CA LEU A 99 -105.20 13.50 -25.95
C LEU A 99 -104.50 13.99 -24.68
N LYS A 100 -105.21 14.70 -23.79
CA LYS A 100 -104.66 15.14 -22.49
C LYS A 100 -104.32 13.93 -21.62
N GLU A 101 -105.19 12.94 -21.53
CA GLU A 101 -104.93 11.71 -20.78
C GLU A 101 -103.75 10.92 -21.37
N GLU A 102 -103.66 10.79 -22.70
CA GLU A 102 -102.52 10.13 -23.35
C GLU A 102 -101.21 10.90 -23.11
N LEU A 103 -101.24 12.23 -23.21
CA LEU A 103 -100.09 13.09 -22.91
C LEU A 103 -99.68 13.00 -21.45
N ASP A 104 -100.62 13.01 -20.51
CA ASP A 104 -100.36 12.86 -19.07
C ASP A 104 -99.77 11.48 -18.76
N ASN A 105 -100.28 10.42 -19.39
CA ASN A 105 -99.73 9.08 -19.22
C ASN A 105 -98.31 8.98 -19.79
N ARG A 106 -98.06 9.50 -20.99
CA ARG A 106 -96.70 9.57 -21.57
C ARG A 106 -95.78 10.45 -20.72
N LEU A 107 -96.27 11.54 -20.15
CA LEU A 107 -95.50 12.41 -19.27
C LEU A 107 -95.09 11.65 -18.01
N LYS A 108 -96.03 10.96 -17.36
CA LYS A 108 -95.76 10.11 -16.18
C LYS A 108 -94.76 9.00 -16.49
N GLU A 109 -94.92 8.28 -17.60
CA GLU A 109 -93.96 7.25 -18.04
C GLU A 109 -92.55 7.84 -18.24
N LYS A 110 -92.45 9.03 -18.87
CA LYS A 110 -91.16 9.71 -19.04
C LYS A 110 -90.59 10.20 -17.72
N GLU A 111 -91.41 10.68 -16.80
CA GLU A 111 -90.99 11.09 -15.46
C GLU A 111 -90.46 9.89 -14.65
N GLU A 112 -91.11 8.72 -14.73
CA GLU A 112 -90.63 7.49 -14.12
C GLU A 112 -89.28 7.07 -14.69
N VAL A 113 -89.11 7.07 -16.02
CA VAL A 113 -87.83 6.78 -16.69
C VAL A 113 -86.74 7.78 -16.30
N VAL A 114 -87.07 9.07 -16.18
CA VAL A 114 -86.11 10.08 -15.70
C VAL A 114 -85.75 9.84 -14.23
N SER A 115 -86.70 9.40 -13.41
CA SER A 115 -86.44 9.07 -12.00
C SER A 115 -85.49 7.87 -11.87
N THR A 116 -85.71 6.80 -12.64
CA THR A 116 -84.84 5.61 -12.63
C THR A 116 -83.45 5.95 -13.12
N LEU A 117 -83.33 6.70 -14.23
CA LEU A 117 -82.05 7.21 -14.73
C LEU A 117 -81.31 8.06 -13.70
N LYS A 118 -82.00 8.95 -12.96
CA LYS A 118 -81.38 9.73 -11.87
C LYS A 118 -80.86 8.83 -10.76
N THR A 119 -81.61 7.80 -10.38
CA THR A 119 -81.16 6.86 -9.34
C THR A 119 -79.96 6.01 -9.79
N ASP A 120 -79.93 5.55 -11.04
CA ASP A 120 -78.82 4.77 -11.57
C ASP A 120 -77.57 5.62 -11.75
N LEU A 121 -77.71 6.86 -12.20
CA LEU A 121 -76.59 7.81 -12.31
C LEU A 121 -76.02 8.14 -10.92
N LYS A 122 -76.87 8.23 -9.89
CA LYS A 122 -76.43 8.37 -8.49
C LYS A 122 -75.67 7.14 -7.99
N LYS A 123 -76.16 5.93 -8.30
CA LYS A 123 -75.46 4.67 -7.95
C LYS A 123 -74.11 4.56 -8.64
N GLN A 124 -74.04 4.84 -9.95
CA GLN A 124 -72.78 4.84 -10.70
C GLN A 124 -71.78 5.85 -10.14
N LYS A 125 -72.24 7.06 -9.79
CA LYS A 125 -71.38 8.07 -9.15
C LYS A 125 -70.84 7.59 -7.80
N GLN A 126 -71.67 6.94 -6.99
CA GLN A 126 -71.24 6.35 -5.72
C GLN A 126 -70.24 5.21 -5.93
N GLU A 127 -70.48 4.32 -6.89
CA GLU A 127 -69.58 3.20 -7.20
C GLU A 127 -68.22 3.70 -7.72
N PHE A 128 -68.22 4.70 -8.61
CA PHE A 128 -67.01 5.32 -9.10
C PHE A 128 -66.23 5.99 -7.97
N SER A 129 -66.92 6.73 -7.08
CA SER A 129 -66.30 7.33 -5.91
C SER A 129 -65.68 6.28 -4.99
N ARG A 130 -66.34 5.13 -4.79
CA ARG A 130 -65.81 4.03 -3.98
C ARG A 130 -64.56 3.43 -4.62
N LYS A 131 -64.63 3.07 -5.89
CA LYS A 131 -63.49 2.53 -6.67
C LYS A 131 -62.30 3.48 -6.68
N TYR A 132 -62.55 4.79 -6.81
CA TYR A 132 -61.50 5.80 -6.78
C TYR A 132 -60.80 5.86 -5.42
N VAL A 133 -61.56 5.82 -4.32
CA VAL A 133 -61.00 5.80 -2.96
C VAL A 133 -60.19 4.52 -2.74
N GLU A 134 -60.74 3.35 -3.08
CA GLU A 134 -60.06 2.05 -2.96
C GLU A 134 -58.72 2.04 -3.74
N MET A 135 -58.74 2.48 -5.00
CA MET A 135 -57.56 2.57 -5.86
C MET A 135 -56.51 3.54 -5.29
N ASN A 136 -56.95 4.67 -4.73
CA ASN A 136 -56.04 5.65 -4.14
C ASN A 136 -55.42 5.15 -2.82
N GLU A 137 -56.18 4.42 -2.00
CA GLU A 137 -55.67 3.76 -0.80
C GLU A 137 -54.66 2.66 -1.13
N GLU A 138 -54.93 1.84 -2.15
CA GLU A 138 -54.00 0.83 -2.65
C GLU A 138 -52.69 1.47 -3.12
N PHE A 139 -52.77 2.52 -3.95
CA PHE A 139 -51.59 3.25 -4.42
C PHE A 139 -50.76 3.84 -3.26
N HIS A 140 -51.42 4.43 -2.25
CA HIS A 140 -50.72 4.96 -1.07
C HIS A 140 -50.07 3.85 -0.23
N SER A 141 -50.74 2.70 -0.10
CA SER A 141 -50.22 1.53 0.62
C SER A 141 -48.98 0.97 -0.06
N GLU A 142 -49.04 0.77 -1.39
CA GLU A 142 -47.90 0.29 -2.17
C GLU A 142 -46.73 1.27 -2.17
N TYR A 143 -47.02 2.55 -2.38
CA TYR A 143 -45.99 3.60 -2.35
C TYR A 143 -45.30 3.65 -0.98
N SER A 144 -46.07 3.60 0.10
CA SER A 144 -45.54 3.59 1.48
C SER A 144 -44.66 2.36 1.74
N LYS A 145 -45.09 1.17 1.30
CA LYS A 145 -44.29 -0.06 1.37
C LYS A 145 -42.97 0.08 0.62
N LYS A 146 -43.01 0.60 -0.62
CA LYS A 146 -41.81 0.77 -1.46
C LYS A 146 -40.83 1.76 -0.85
N VAL A 147 -41.31 2.91 -0.38
CA VAL A 147 -40.48 3.92 0.31
C VAL A 147 -39.83 3.31 1.56
N LYS A 148 -40.59 2.54 2.36
CA LYS A 148 -40.04 1.88 3.54
C LYS A 148 -38.94 0.86 3.18
N GLN A 149 -39.16 0.04 2.15
CA GLN A 149 -38.17 -0.95 1.70
C GLN A 149 -36.90 -0.29 1.14
N GLU A 150 -37.03 0.74 0.30
CA GLU A 150 -35.88 1.48 -0.24
C GLU A 150 -35.10 2.16 0.87
N LEU A 151 -35.80 2.80 1.82
CA LEU A 151 -35.17 3.43 2.96
C LEU A 151 -34.44 2.42 3.85
N GLU A 152 -35.08 1.30 4.20
CA GLU A 152 -34.45 0.21 4.97
C GLU A 152 -33.21 -0.34 4.28
N ARG A 153 -33.25 -0.48 2.94
CA ARG A 153 -32.12 -0.93 2.14
C ARG A 153 -30.96 0.08 2.17
N THR A 154 -31.22 1.35 1.86
CA THR A 154 -30.18 2.41 1.88
C THR A 154 -29.58 2.59 3.27
N VAL A 155 -30.40 2.48 4.31
CA VAL A 155 -29.97 2.52 5.71
C VAL A 155 -29.00 1.37 6.00
N ARG A 156 -29.36 0.14 5.60
CA ARG A 156 -28.54 -1.05 5.80
C ARG A 156 -27.20 -0.92 5.07
N GLU A 157 -27.24 -0.54 3.79
CA GLU A 157 -26.03 -0.35 2.97
C GLU A 157 -25.08 0.70 3.59
N LYS A 158 -25.60 1.85 4.03
CA LYS A 158 -24.78 2.88 4.69
C LYS A 158 -24.24 2.42 6.04
N PHE A 159 -25.04 1.68 6.82
CA PHE A 159 -24.61 1.12 8.09
C PHE A 159 -23.46 0.13 7.90
N ASP A 160 -23.58 -0.78 6.94
CA ASP A 160 -22.57 -1.79 6.64
C ASP A 160 -21.26 -1.13 6.16
N GLN A 161 -21.35 -0.14 5.27
CA GLN A 161 -20.18 0.65 4.84
C GLN A 161 -19.48 1.36 6.02
N MET A 162 -20.25 2.00 6.91
CA MET A 162 -19.68 2.66 8.09
C MET A 162 -19.05 1.66 9.07
N LEU A 163 -19.65 0.48 9.23
CA LEU A 163 -19.14 -0.58 10.08
C LEU A 163 -17.83 -1.14 9.52
N GLU A 164 -17.78 -1.47 8.23
CA GLU A 164 -16.58 -1.94 7.55
C GLU A 164 -15.43 -0.93 7.65
N GLN A 165 -15.72 0.36 7.42
CA GLN A 165 -14.73 1.42 7.55
C GLN A 165 -14.15 1.49 8.97
N ARG A 166 -15.01 1.48 10.01
CA ARG A 166 -14.55 1.50 11.41
C ARG A 166 -13.77 0.25 11.79
N LEU A 167 -14.17 -0.93 11.32
CA LEU A 167 -13.45 -2.17 11.55
C LEU A 167 -12.08 -2.15 10.87
N SER A 168 -11.99 -1.60 9.66
CA SER A 168 -10.72 -1.41 8.95
C SER A 168 -9.77 -0.47 9.69
N ASP A 169 -10.28 0.66 10.20
CA ASP A 169 -9.49 1.62 10.97
C ASP A 169 -9.00 1.04 12.31
N GLU A 170 -9.86 0.32 13.03
CA GLU A 170 -9.47 -0.39 14.25
C GLU A 170 -8.46 -1.51 13.99
N LYS A 171 -8.64 -2.27 12.90
CA LYS A 171 -7.67 -3.29 12.48
C LYS A 171 -6.29 -2.67 12.22
N LYS A 172 -6.23 -1.53 11.52
CA LYS A 172 -4.98 -0.80 11.30
C LYS A 172 -4.35 -0.34 12.60
N LYS A 173 -5.13 0.20 13.54
CA LYS A 173 -4.64 0.62 14.87
C LYS A 173 -4.05 -0.55 15.65
N ILE A 174 -4.74 -1.69 15.71
CA ILE A 174 -4.28 -2.87 16.43
C ILE A 174 -3.01 -3.44 15.79
N ILE A 175 -2.97 -3.54 14.45
CA ILE A 175 -1.77 -4.00 13.73
C ILE A 175 -0.59 -3.08 14.02
N ASN A 176 -0.75 -1.77 13.94
CA ASN A 176 0.33 -0.82 14.21
C ASN A 176 0.83 -0.90 15.65
N ALA A 177 -0.08 -1.02 16.63
CA ALA A 177 0.29 -1.19 18.03
C ALA A 177 1.10 -2.47 18.27
N LEU A 178 0.67 -3.59 17.68
CA LEU A 178 1.38 -4.85 17.79
C LEU A 178 2.74 -4.78 17.05
N VAL A 179 2.80 -4.25 15.83
CA VAL A 179 4.06 -4.07 15.11
C VAL A 179 5.05 -3.25 15.94
N GLN A 180 4.60 -2.18 16.61
CA GLN A 180 5.42 -1.37 17.49
C GLN A 180 5.92 -2.15 18.71
N GLU A 181 5.04 -2.89 19.40
CA GLU A 181 5.39 -3.72 20.56
C GLU A 181 6.44 -4.79 20.18
N TYR A 182 6.24 -5.47 19.04
CA TYR A 182 7.18 -6.48 18.57
C TYR A 182 8.50 -5.88 18.09
N ALA A 183 8.49 -4.73 17.43
CA ALA A 183 9.71 -4.02 17.06
C ALA A 183 10.53 -3.65 18.30
N THR A 184 9.89 -3.14 19.36
CA THR A 184 10.56 -2.86 20.64
C THR A 184 11.15 -4.12 21.27
N ARG A 185 10.40 -5.22 21.29
CA ARG A 185 10.88 -6.48 21.86
C ARG A 185 12.07 -7.07 21.09
N ILE A 186 12.02 -7.06 19.76
CA ILE A 186 13.13 -7.54 18.90
C ILE A 186 14.37 -6.67 19.11
N HIS A 187 14.19 -5.35 19.23
CA HIS A 187 15.29 -4.44 19.49
C HIS A 187 15.96 -4.75 20.83
N ASP A 188 15.18 -4.98 21.89
CA ASP A 188 15.69 -5.32 23.21
C ASP A 188 16.39 -6.69 23.23
N GLU A 189 15.84 -7.69 22.56
CA GLU A 189 16.46 -9.01 22.41
C GLU A 189 17.78 -8.94 21.61
N LYS A 190 17.80 -8.14 20.53
CA LYS A 190 19.02 -7.86 19.75
C LYS A 190 20.07 -7.17 20.62
N LYS A 191 19.68 -6.15 21.38
CA LYS A 191 20.57 -5.43 22.29
C LYS A 191 21.20 -6.37 23.32
N LYS A 192 20.39 -7.19 24.00
CA LYS A 192 20.87 -8.21 24.95
C LYS A 192 21.82 -9.23 24.31
N THR A 193 21.56 -9.62 23.06
CA THR A 193 22.41 -10.57 22.34
C THR A 193 23.75 -9.95 21.95
N ILE A 194 23.76 -8.68 21.52
CA ILE A 194 24.99 -7.93 21.23
C ILE A 194 25.81 -7.73 22.51
N GLU A 195 25.17 -7.36 23.62
CA GLU A 195 25.84 -7.21 24.91
C GLU A 195 26.51 -8.53 25.36
N LYS A 196 25.83 -9.66 25.22
CA LYS A 196 26.40 -10.99 25.50
C LYS A 196 27.58 -11.32 24.58
N LEU A 197 27.43 -11.10 23.27
CA LEU A 197 28.50 -11.36 22.30
C LEU A 197 29.73 -10.50 22.57
N ASN A 198 29.55 -9.22 22.88
CA ASN A 198 30.64 -8.32 23.24
C ASN A 198 31.33 -8.77 24.54
N SER A 199 30.57 -9.15 25.57
CA SER A 199 31.12 -9.71 26.80
C SER A 199 31.97 -10.96 26.52
N ASP A 200 31.46 -11.89 25.70
CA ASP A 200 32.18 -13.13 25.36
C ASP A 200 33.43 -12.85 24.50
N TYR A 201 33.36 -11.86 23.60
CA TYR A 201 34.50 -11.42 22.82
C TYR A 201 35.59 -10.83 23.71
N MET A 202 35.25 -9.92 24.62
CA MET A 202 36.20 -9.31 25.54
C MET A 202 36.87 -10.37 26.43
N LYS A 203 36.10 -11.32 26.99
CA LYS A 203 36.68 -12.43 27.77
C LYS A 203 37.65 -13.28 26.95
N LYS A 204 37.33 -13.57 25.68
CA LYS A 204 38.24 -14.31 24.78
C LYS A 204 39.49 -13.51 24.45
N GLN A 205 39.35 -12.20 24.25
CA GLN A 205 40.49 -11.31 24.01
C GLN A 205 41.41 -11.24 25.23
N GLU A 206 40.88 -11.02 26.43
CA GLU A 206 41.62 -11.04 27.69
C GLU A 206 42.35 -12.38 27.90
N ALA A 207 41.69 -13.51 27.60
CA ALA A 207 42.32 -14.83 27.68
C ALA A 207 43.47 -14.98 26.66
N LEU A 208 43.32 -14.45 25.44
CA LEU A 208 44.35 -14.47 24.41
C LEU A 208 45.55 -13.61 24.81
N GLU A 209 45.31 -12.40 25.31
CA GLU A 209 46.34 -11.47 25.80
C GLU A 209 47.09 -12.05 27.00
N SER A 210 46.38 -12.70 27.92
CA SER A 210 46.96 -13.44 29.04
C SER A 210 47.86 -14.58 28.58
N ASN A 211 47.40 -15.38 27.61
CA ASN A 211 48.18 -16.48 27.03
C ASN A 211 49.40 -15.98 26.26
N TYR A 212 49.27 -14.88 25.50
CA TYR A 212 50.38 -14.26 24.79
C TYR A 212 51.43 -13.73 25.78
N SER A 213 50.99 -13.05 26.83
CA SER A 213 51.87 -12.53 27.88
C SER A 213 52.62 -13.66 28.60
N LYS A 214 51.97 -14.79 28.88
CA LYS A 214 52.62 -15.98 29.44
C LYS A 214 53.70 -16.52 28.50
N LYS A 215 53.36 -16.69 27.20
CA LYS A 215 54.30 -17.20 26.20
C LYS A 215 55.50 -16.25 25.99
N MET A 216 55.28 -14.94 26.05
CA MET A 216 56.35 -13.96 26.01
C MET A 216 57.29 -14.08 27.20
N ARG A 217 56.76 -14.23 28.43
CA ARG A 217 57.58 -14.48 29.63
C ARG A 217 58.38 -15.78 29.52
N GLU A 218 57.76 -16.86 29.03
CA GLU A 218 58.46 -18.13 28.79
C GLU A 218 59.60 -17.97 27.78
N LEU A 219 59.39 -17.21 26.70
CA LEU A 219 60.43 -16.90 25.71
C LEU A 219 61.55 -16.05 26.32
N GLU A 220 61.23 -15.01 27.08
CA GLU A 220 62.22 -14.17 27.78
C GLU A 220 63.05 -14.99 28.78
N GLU A 221 62.41 -15.88 29.54
CA GLU A 221 63.10 -16.78 30.47
C GLU A 221 64.04 -17.74 29.72
N ASN A 222 63.57 -18.33 28.62
CA ASN A 222 64.37 -19.22 27.78
C ASN A 222 65.54 -18.49 27.11
N LEU A 223 65.34 -17.26 26.65
CA LEU A 223 66.40 -16.40 26.11
C LEU A 223 67.42 -16.04 27.19
N GLY A 224 66.97 -15.71 28.40
CA GLY A 224 67.83 -15.47 29.57
C GLY A 224 68.70 -16.68 29.90
N LYS A 225 68.10 -17.88 29.98
CA LYS A 225 68.84 -19.14 30.17
C LYS A 225 69.88 -19.36 29.06
N ARG A 226 69.51 -19.17 27.80
CA ARG A 226 70.41 -19.36 26.65
C ARG A 226 71.53 -18.34 26.61
N LYS A 227 71.26 -17.09 26.99
CA LYS A 227 72.27 -16.03 27.12
C LYS A 227 73.28 -16.37 28.22
N ASN A 228 72.81 -16.81 29.38
CA ASN A 228 73.69 -17.24 30.47
C ASN A 228 74.58 -18.43 30.08
N ILE A 229 74.03 -19.41 29.33
CA ILE A 229 74.82 -20.51 28.76
C ILE A 229 75.89 -19.97 27.80
N LEU A 230 75.53 -19.05 26.90
CA LEU A 230 76.48 -18.46 25.96
C LEU A 230 77.58 -17.66 26.67
N GLU A 231 77.24 -16.88 27.70
CA GLU A 231 78.20 -16.11 28.48
C GLU A 231 79.14 -17.02 29.28
N SER A 232 78.63 -18.12 29.83
CA SER A 232 79.43 -19.17 30.47
C SER A 232 80.39 -19.82 29.46
N ASP A 233 79.88 -20.26 28.30
CA ASP A 233 80.68 -20.86 27.23
C ASP A 233 81.76 -19.88 26.72
N TYR A 234 81.41 -18.60 26.57
CA TYR A 234 82.34 -17.56 26.15
C TYR A 234 83.43 -17.33 27.19
N SER A 235 83.06 -17.24 28.48
CA SER A 235 84.01 -17.07 29.58
C SER A 235 84.95 -18.27 29.71
N GLN A 236 84.43 -19.49 29.54
CA GLN A 236 85.23 -20.72 29.52
C GLN A 236 86.20 -20.71 28.34
N LYS A 237 85.74 -20.42 27.12
CA LYS A 237 86.61 -20.34 25.93
C LYS A 237 87.64 -19.23 26.02
N LYS A 238 87.29 -18.09 26.62
CA LYS A 238 88.22 -16.99 26.89
C LYS A 238 89.32 -17.45 27.84
N GLY A 239 88.94 -18.12 28.95
CA GLY A 239 89.91 -18.71 29.89
C GLY A 239 90.80 -19.79 29.25
N GLU A 240 90.27 -20.64 28.38
CA GLU A 240 91.05 -21.60 27.60
C GLU A 240 92.01 -20.92 26.61
N SER A 241 91.58 -19.83 25.97
CA SER A 241 92.44 -19.05 25.07
C SER A 241 93.55 -18.32 25.82
N GLU A 242 93.25 -17.78 27.01
CA GLU A 242 94.23 -17.12 27.87
C GLU A 242 95.25 -18.14 28.40
N LYS A 243 94.82 -19.35 28.78
CA LYS A 243 95.72 -20.46 29.14
C LYS A 243 96.63 -20.87 27.98
N LYS A 244 96.08 -21.04 26.78
CA LYS A 244 96.87 -21.35 25.56
C LYS A 244 97.83 -20.22 25.19
N SER A 245 97.45 -18.97 25.43
CA SER A 245 98.30 -17.79 25.25
C SER A 245 99.44 -17.77 26.28
N ALA A 246 99.15 -18.04 27.55
CA ALA A 246 100.15 -18.14 28.62
C ALA A 246 101.13 -19.29 28.38
N GLU A 247 100.65 -20.45 27.93
CA GLU A 247 101.50 -21.58 27.52
C GLU A 247 102.41 -21.20 26.35
N LYS A 248 101.88 -20.53 25.32
CA LYS A 248 102.70 -19.99 24.22
C LYS A 248 103.74 -18.98 24.70
N THR A 249 103.38 -18.11 25.63
CA THR A 249 104.27 -17.09 26.18
C THR A 249 105.39 -17.74 27.01
N ASN A 250 105.06 -18.77 27.79
CA ASN A 250 106.05 -19.56 28.54
C ASN A 250 106.98 -20.36 27.61
N VAL A 251 106.47 -20.90 26.51
CA VAL A 251 107.30 -21.52 25.46
C VAL A 251 108.22 -20.47 24.82
N LEU A 252 107.72 -19.27 24.51
CA LEU A 252 108.53 -18.18 23.95
C LEU A 252 109.63 -17.70 24.92
N ILE A 253 109.31 -17.57 26.21
CA ILE A 253 110.27 -17.21 27.26
C ILE A 253 111.36 -18.28 27.39
N SER A 254 110.99 -19.57 27.27
CA SER A 254 111.95 -20.68 27.26
C SER A 254 112.87 -20.68 26.03
N GLN A 255 112.37 -20.19 24.88
CA GLN A 255 113.15 -20.04 23.66
C GLN A 255 114.06 -18.80 23.70
N LEU A 256 113.61 -17.69 24.29
CA LEU A 256 114.41 -16.48 24.46
C LEU A 256 115.61 -16.70 25.39
N ARG A 257 115.45 -17.50 26.47
CA ARG A 257 116.57 -17.87 27.34
C ARG A 257 117.65 -18.68 26.62
N LYS A 258 117.26 -19.57 25.70
CA LYS A 258 118.21 -20.34 24.86
C LYS A 258 118.97 -19.43 23.88
N LEU A 259 118.30 -18.43 23.32
CA LEU A 259 118.90 -17.46 22.39
C LEU A 259 119.82 -16.46 23.10
N GLU A 260 119.56 -16.09 24.35
CA GLU A 260 120.46 -15.25 25.16
C GLU A 260 121.79 -15.96 25.50
N ASP A 261 121.75 -17.26 25.75
CA ASP A 261 122.95 -18.07 25.99
C ASP A 261 123.78 -18.27 24.71
N GLU A 262 123.14 -18.35 23.53
CA GLU A 262 123.82 -18.36 22.23
C GLU A 262 124.42 -16.99 21.86
N LYS A 263 123.73 -15.89 22.19
CA LYS A 263 124.25 -14.52 21.97
C LYS A 263 125.54 -14.26 22.76
N LYS A 264 125.64 -14.78 23.99
CA LYS A 264 126.88 -14.67 24.81
C LYS A 264 128.06 -15.45 24.22
N LYS A 265 127.82 -16.54 23.47
CA LYS A 265 128.87 -17.30 22.75
C LYS A 265 129.31 -16.65 21.44
N LEU A 266 128.40 -15.95 20.74
CA LEU A 266 128.69 -15.32 19.45
C LEU A 266 129.42 -13.97 19.56
N VAL A 267 129.28 -13.25 20.68
CA VAL A 267 129.98 -11.98 20.92
C VAL A 267 131.50 -12.17 21.09
N SER A 268 131.96 -13.34 21.57
CA SER A 268 133.40 -13.69 21.63
C SER A 268 134.01 -14.13 20.30
N GLN A 269 133.19 -14.55 19.31
CA GLN A 269 133.66 -14.98 17.98
C GLN A 269 133.65 -13.84 16.93
N ALA A 270 132.92 -12.74 17.20
CA ALA A 270 132.79 -11.62 16.26
C ALA A 270 134.04 -10.73 16.15
N ILE A 271 134.98 -10.80 17.10
CA ILE A 271 136.21 -9.99 17.13
C ILE A 271 137.34 -10.62 16.27
N GLU A 272 137.28 -11.92 15.95
CA GLU A 272 138.32 -12.60 15.12
C GLU A 272 137.99 -12.68 13.62
N LEU A 273 136.73 -12.48 13.20
CA LEU A 273 136.29 -12.75 11.82
C LEU A 273 136.23 -11.51 10.89
N GLN A 274 136.79 -10.38 11.31
CA GLN A 274 136.89 -9.17 10.49
C GLN A 274 138.01 -9.26 9.41
N ASN A 275 138.93 -10.24 9.50
CA ASN A 275 140.07 -10.41 8.59
C ASN A 275 139.92 -11.53 7.50
N ARG A 276 138.74 -12.12 7.31
CA ARG A 276 138.50 -13.20 6.30
C ARG A 276 137.38 -12.92 5.30
N ARG A 277 137.14 -11.64 4.99
CA ARG A 277 135.96 -11.17 4.23
C ARG A 277 136.19 -10.96 2.72
N GLN A 278 136.87 -11.90 2.04
CA GLN A 278 137.01 -11.85 0.57
C GLN A 278 136.79 -13.17 -0.20
N ASN A 279 136.29 -14.26 0.43
CA ASN A 279 136.05 -15.53 -0.29
C ASN A 279 134.65 -16.18 -0.05
N ILE A 280 133.66 -15.45 0.48
CA ILE A 280 132.36 -16.02 0.94
C ILE A 280 131.18 -15.84 -0.06
N ASP A 281 131.36 -15.23 -1.23
CA ASP A 281 130.23 -14.95 -2.13
C ASP A 281 129.75 -16.12 -3.00
N LYS A 282 130.29 -17.33 -2.85
CA LYS A 282 129.79 -18.54 -3.56
C LYS A 282 129.08 -19.57 -2.67
N GLU A 283 129.25 -19.52 -1.35
CA GLU A 283 128.62 -20.47 -0.41
C GLU A 283 127.26 -19.98 0.13
N VAL A 284 127.01 -18.67 0.10
CA VAL A 284 125.75 -18.06 0.54
C VAL A 284 124.60 -18.41 -0.41
N ILE A 285 124.88 -18.55 -1.72
CA ILE A 285 123.85 -18.85 -2.73
C ILE A 285 123.28 -20.27 -2.59
N SER A 286 124.07 -21.26 -2.14
CA SER A 286 123.56 -22.64 -1.94
C SER A 286 122.70 -22.79 -0.68
N LYS A 287 123.03 -22.06 0.40
CA LYS A 287 122.24 -22.06 1.65
C LYS A 287 120.90 -21.31 1.48
N VAL A 288 120.88 -20.22 0.73
CA VAL A 288 119.65 -19.47 0.41
C VAL A 288 118.66 -20.30 -0.43
N ASN A 289 119.15 -21.12 -1.36
CA ASN A 289 118.27 -22.01 -2.15
C ASN A 289 117.66 -23.15 -1.31
N ILE A 290 118.39 -23.69 -0.33
CA ILE A 290 117.87 -24.72 0.59
C ILE A 290 116.82 -24.12 1.55
N GLU A 291 117.01 -22.90 2.03
CA GLU A 291 115.99 -22.22 2.85
C GLU A 291 114.74 -21.85 2.03
N ARG A 292 114.91 -21.43 0.76
CA ARG A 292 113.79 -21.15 -0.13
C ARG A 292 112.91 -22.38 -0.35
N GLU A 293 113.50 -23.56 -0.56
CA GLU A 293 112.75 -24.82 -0.65
C GLU A 293 112.02 -25.19 0.65
N LYS A 294 112.62 -24.92 1.81
CA LYS A 294 111.96 -25.17 3.12
C LYS A 294 110.75 -24.26 3.31
N ILE A 295 110.90 -22.97 2.99
CA ILE A 295 109.82 -21.99 3.06
C ILE A 295 108.69 -22.35 2.08
N GLU A 296 109.03 -22.80 0.87
CA GLU A 296 108.04 -23.19 -0.13
C GLU A 296 107.27 -24.46 0.27
N LYS A 297 107.94 -25.42 0.91
CA LYS A 297 107.29 -26.60 1.52
C LYS A 297 106.38 -26.22 2.70
N GLU A 298 106.78 -25.28 3.55
CA GLU A 298 105.92 -24.79 4.63
C GLU A 298 104.73 -23.98 4.11
N TYR A 299 104.94 -23.14 3.10
CA TYR A 299 103.87 -22.38 2.45
C TYR A 299 102.85 -23.32 1.80
N SER A 300 103.32 -24.37 1.11
CA SER A 300 102.46 -25.41 0.54
C SER A 300 101.64 -26.14 1.61
N LYS A 301 102.24 -26.45 2.77
CA LYS A 301 101.52 -27.04 3.91
C LYS A 301 100.46 -26.09 4.48
N LYS A 302 100.81 -24.82 4.74
CA LYS A 302 99.86 -23.81 5.24
C LYS A 302 98.73 -23.53 4.26
N LYS A 303 99.02 -23.51 2.96
CA LYS A 303 98.00 -23.35 1.91
C LYS A 303 96.99 -24.50 1.95
N LYS A 304 97.46 -25.75 2.00
CA LYS A 304 96.59 -26.94 2.14
C LYS A 304 95.79 -26.93 3.44
N GLU A 305 96.35 -26.43 4.54
CA GLU A 305 95.62 -26.29 5.81
C GLU A 305 94.53 -25.21 5.74
N SER A 306 94.82 -24.05 5.13
CA SER A 306 93.82 -23.00 4.89
C SER A 306 92.71 -23.47 3.97
N GLU A 307 93.02 -24.25 2.92
CA GLU A 307 92.03 -24.86 2.03
C GLU A 307 91.13 -25.85 2.77
N ARG A 308 91.69 -26.65 3.69
CA ARG A 308 90.90 -27.56 4.55
C ARG A 308 89.99 -26.80 5.52
N GLN A 309 90.47 -25.70 6.11
CA GLN A 309 89.65 -24.86 7.00
C GLN A 309 88.51 -24.17 6.24
N LEU A 310 88.77 -23.71 5.01
CA LEU A 310 87.73 -23.16 4.14
C LEU A 310 86.70 -24.22 3.75
N ALA A 311 87.14 -25.44 3.40
CA ALA A 311 86.22 -26.55 3.10
C ALA A 311 85.32 -26.88 4.31
N GLN A 312 85.89 -27.01 5.51
CA GLN A 312 85.13 -27.24 6.75
C GLN A 312 84.16 -26.10 7.06
N GLY A 313 84.57 -24.84 6.85
CA GLY A 313 83.70 -23.68 7.02
C GLY A 313 82.52 -23.71 6.04
N THR A 314 82.77 -24.12 4.79
CA THR A 314 81.76 -24.22 3.73
C THR A 314 80.74 -25.31 4.06
N ASP A 315 81.18 -26.50 4.51
CA ASP A 315 80.30 -27.60 4.93
C ASP A 315 79.39 -27.21 6.10
N LEU A 316 79.92 -26.45 7.07
CA LEU A 316 79.14 -25.95 8.21
C LEU A 316 78.04 -24.96 7.75
N VAL A 317 78.36 -24.08 6.80
CA VAL A 317 77.38 -23.14 6.23
C VAL A 317 76.30 -23.88 5.45
N ILE A 318 76.66 -24.86 4.63
CA ILE A 318 75.70 -25.70 3.88
C ILE A 318 74.75 -26.42 4.84
N THR A 319 75.28 -26.99 5.93
CA THR A 319 74.47 -27.68 6.94
C THR A 319 73.50 -26.72 7.64
N LYS A 320 73.95 -25.51 7.99
CA LYS A 320 73.06 -24.47 8.57
C LYS A 320 71.97 -24.04 7.58
N LEU A 321 72.30 -23.85 6.30
CA LEU A 321 71.32 -23.50 5.27
C LEU A 321 70.25 -24.59 5.10
N ARG A 322 70.65 -25.87 5.10
CA ARG A 322 69.71 -27.00 5.03
C ARG A 322 68.75 -27.03 6.24
N ASN A 323 69.26 -26.76 7.44
CA ASN A 323 68.41 -26.71 8.65
C ASN A 323 67.41 -25.54 8.60
N LEU A 324 67.85 -24.35 8.17
CA LEU A 324 66.98 -23.20 7.98
C LEU A 324 65.90 -23.45 6.91
N GLU A 325 66.25 -24.18 5.85
CA GLU A 325 65.28 -24.53 4.81
C GLU A 325 64.22 -25.51 5.32
N GLN A 326 64.60 -26.49 6.14
CA GLN A 326 63.67 -27.38 6.81
C GLN A 326 62.75 -26.63 7.79
N GLU A 327 63.29 -25.70 8.56
CA GLU A 327 62.52 -24.86 9.49
C GLU A 327 61.53 -23.98 8.73
N ARG A 328 61.95 -23.39 7.60
CA ARG A 328 61.05 -22.63 6.72
C ARG A 328 59.93 -23.47 6.12
N LYS A 329 60.18 -24.75 5.81
CA LYS A 329 59.14 -25.69 5.37
C LYS A 329 58.13 -25.98 6.48
N ARG A 330 58.60 -26.27 7.69
CA ARG A 330 57.73 -26.48 8.87
C ARG A 330 56.85 -25.26 9.15
N LEU A 331 57.42 -24.06 9.13
CA LEU A 331 56.65 -22.82 9.34
C LEU A 331 55.56 -22.60 8.27
N LYS A 332 55.83 -22.96 7.01
CA LYS A 332 54.81 -22.90 5.95
C LYS A 332 53.68 -23.90 6.16
N GLU A 333 54.00 -25.12 6.60
CA GLU A 333 53.00 -26.14 6.92
C GLU A 333 52.12 -25.69 8.11
N GLU A 334 52.72 -25.13 9.16
CA GLU A 334 52.00 -24.55 10.31
C GLU A 334 51.12 -23.36 9.88
N GLU A 335 51.60 -22.50 8.99
CA GLU A 335 50.82 -21.37 8.45
C GLU A 335 49.62 -21.85 7.62
N GLU A 336 49.79 -22.86 6.78
CA GLU A 336 48.68 -23.47 6.03
C GLU A 336 47.68 -24.14 6.96
N GLU A 337 48.14 -24.85 7.99
CA GLU A 337 47.26 -25.49 8.97
C GLU A 337 46.45 -24.43 9.74
N PHE A 338 47.10 -23.34 10.16
CA PHE A 338 46.43 -22.21 10.78
C PHE A 338 45.37 -21.59 9.85
N ARG A 339 45.69 -21.45 8.56
CA ARG A 339 44.74 -20.95 7.55
C ARG A 339 43.53 -21.88 7.38
N ARG A 340 43.74 -23.20 7.36
CA ARG A 340 42.66 -24.21 7.31
C ARG A 340 41.80 -24.17 8.57
N ARG A 341 42.41 -24.10 9.75
CA ARG A 341 41.69 -23.96 11.03
C ARG A 341 40.84 -22.69 11.07
N LYS A 342 41.38 -21.56 10.58
CA LYS A 342 40.65 -20.30 10.46
C LYS A 342 39.46 -20.41 9.50
N GLN A 343 39.66 -20.99 8.31
CA GLN A 343 38.56 -21.21 7.35
C GLN A 343 37.46 -22.11 7.92
N ASN A 344 37.81 -23.19 8.62
CA ASN A 344 36.83 -24.07 9.26
C ASN A 344 36.05 -23.34 10.36
N LEU A 345 36.72 -22.50 11.15
CA LEU A 345 36.07 -21.67 12.16
C LEU A 345 35.10 -20.67 11.53
N ASP A 346 35.50 -20.01 10.43
CA ASP A 346 34.64 -19.07 9.70
C ASP A 346 33.39 -19.77 9.15
N VAL A 347 33.52 -20.99 8.62
CA VAL A 347 32.38 -21.81 8.15
C VAL A 347 31.48 -22.23 9.31
N GLU A 348 32.05 -22.63 10.44
CA GLU A 348 31.27 -23.01 11.63
C GLU A 348 30.48 -21.80 12.19
N VAL A 349 31.13 -20.63 12.27
CA VAL A 349 30.48 -19.38 12.70
C VAL A 349 29.37 -18.99 11.73
N ALA A 350 29.61 -19.05 10.41
CA ALA A 350 28.59 -18.76 9.41
C ALA A 350 27.38 -19.70 9.55
N SER A 351 27.61 -21.00 9.73
CA SER A 351 26.54 -22.00 9.95
C SER A 351 25.73 -21.70 11.23
N LYS A 352 26.37 -21.35 12.34
CA LYS A 352 25.69 -20.97 13.60
C LYS A 352 24.90 -19.67 13.45
N VAL A 353 25.42 -18.70 12.71
CA VAL A 353 24.72 -17.44 12.39
C VAL A 353 23.46 -17.75 11.59
N ASP A 354 23.54 -18.60 10.57
CA ASP A 354 22.38 -18.97 9.75
C ASP A 354 21.35 -19.80 10.52
N GLN A 355 21.79 -20.72 11.38
CA GLN A 355 20.89 -21.45 12.28
C GLN A 355 20.15 -20.50 13.23
N THR A 356 20.86 -19.50 13.76
CA THR A 356 20.27 -18.47 14.64
C THR A 356 19.28 -17.59 13.89
N LYS A 357 19.60 -17.17 12.65
CA LYS A 357 18.66 -16.46 11.77
C LYS A 357 17.40 -17.26 11.51
N ARG A 358 17.50 -18.56 11.17
CA ARG A 358 16.33 -19.42 10.95
C ARG A 358 15.45 -19.54 12.19
N LYS A 359 16.04 -19.74 13.38
CA LYS A 359 15.31 -19.77 14.65
C LYS A 359 14.60 -18.43 14.91
N MET A 360 15.30 -17.31 14.73
CA MET A 360 14.74 -15.97 14.89
C MET A 360 13.56 -15.72 13.93
N TYR A 361 13.69 -16.05 12.65
CA TYR A 361 12.59 -15.93 11.69
C TYR A 361 11.41 -16.84 12.01
N GLY A 362 11.66 -18.06 12.52
CA GLY A 362 10.60 -18.95 13.00
C GLY A 362 9.83 -18.39 14.20
N ILE A 363 10.52 -17.77 15.15
CA ILE A 363 9.90 -17.06 16.28
C ILE A 363 9.10 -15.87 15.77
N LEU A 364 9.64 -15.06 14.86
CA LEU A 364 8.93 -13.92 14.25
C LEU A 364 7.64 -14.36 13.55
N ALA A 365 7.70 -15.42 12.74
CA ALA A 365 6.54 -15.94 12.03
C ALA A 365 5.46 -16.46 12.98
N SER A 366 5.84 -17.23 14.02
CA SER A 366 4.89 -17.74 15.01
C SER A 366 4.24 -16.61 15.82
N LYS A 367 5.02 -15.60 16.18
CA LYS A 367 4.52 -14.39 16.86
C LYS A 367 3.61 -13.54 15.98
N PHE A 368 3.92 -13.40 14.70
CA PHE A 368 3.05 -12.71 13.76
C PHE A 368 1.70 -13.42 13.60
N LYS A 369 1.68 -14.76 13.62
CA LYS A 369 0.45 -15.55 13.64
C LYS A 369 -0.34 -15.34 14.94
N GLU A 370 0.33 -15.29 16.09
CA GLU A 370 -0.28 -15.02 17.39
C GLU A 370 -0.93 -13.62 17.44
N ILE A 371 -0.21 -12.58 16.98
CA ILE A 371 -0.71 -11.21 16.79
C ILE A 371 -1.99 -11.22 15.96
N LYS A 372 -1.94 -11.86 14.79
CA LYS A 372 -3.06 -11.88 13.86
C LYS A 372 -4.30 -12.50 14.51
N ASN A 373 -4.12 -13.59 15.24
CA ASN A 373 -5.21 -14.27 15.95
C ASN A 373 -5.79 -13.40 17.08
N LYS A 374 -4.93 -12.83 17.95
CA LYS A 374 -5.35 -11.92 19.03
C LYS A 374 -6.04 -10.67 18.48
N SER A 375 -5.52 -10.10 17.40
CA SER A 375 -6.13 -8.94 16.73
C SER A 375 -7.53 -9.27 16.22
N ASN A 376 -7.73 -10.44 15.62
CA ASN A 376 -9.04 -10.87 15.14
C ASN A 376 -10.03 -11.09 16.30
N GLU A 377 -9.54 -11.66 17.41
CA GLU A 377 -10.37 -11.89 18.60
C GLU A 377 -10.84 -10.57 19.23
N VAL A 378 -9.93 -9.62 19.43
CA VAL A 378 -10.24 -8.27 19.93
C VAL A 378 -11.19 -7.52 18.97
N LEU A 379 -10.98 -7.64 17.66
CA LEU A 379 -11.88 -7.07 16.66
C LEU A 379 -13.29 -7.67 16.78
N SER A 380 -13.41 -8.98 16.92
CA SER A 380 -14.71 -9.65 17.09
C SER A 380 -15.42 -9.21 18.38
N GLN A 381 -14.67 -9.05 19.48
CA GLN A 381 -15.22 -8.53 20.74
C GLN A 381 -15.69 -7.06 20.60
N LYS A 382 -14.88 -6.20 19.98
CA LYS A 382 -15.25 -4.81 19.72
C LYS A 382 -16.48 -4.73 18.82
N GLU A 383 -16.54 -5.52 17.75
CA GLU A 383 -17.68 -5.60 16.84
C GLU A 383 -18.96 -5.98 17.59
N ARG A 384 -18.92 -7.04 18.40
CA ARG A 384 -20.05 -7.46 19.26
C ARG A 384 -20.51 -6.34 20.21
N SER A 385 -19.60 -5.51 20.70
CA SER A 385 -19.93 -4.40 21.61
C SER A 385 -20.45 -3.13 20.90
N LEU A 386 -19.92 -2.83 19.71
CA LEU A 386 -20.22 -1.60 18.96
C LEU A 386 -21.48 -1.74 18.12
N ARG A 387 -21.69 -2.92 17.53
CA ARG A 387 -22.87 -3.22 16.71
C ARG A 387 -24.19 -2.85 17.39
N PRO A 388 -24.50 -3.29 18.63
CA PRO A 388 -25.76 -2.93 19.29
C PRO A 388 -25.84 -1.43 19.65
N LYS A 389 -24.72 -0.75 19.91
CA LYS A 389 -24.71 0.69 20.19
C LYS A 389 -25.03 1.49 18.93
N LEU A 390 -24.37 1.16 17.82
CA LEU A 390 -24.62 1.79 16.52
C LEU A 390 -26.03 1.48 16.01
N GLU A 391 -26.50 0.23 16.13
CA GLU A 391 -27.88 -0.13 15.76
C GLU A 391 -28.91 0.68 16.56
N ARG A 392 -28.71 0.89 17.87
CA ARG A 392 -29.59 1.74 18.68
C ARG A 392 -29.56 3.20 18.24
N GLU A 393 -28.36 3.78 18.06
CA GLU A 393 -28.21 5.16 17.64
C GLU A 393 -28.87 5.40 16.27
N TYR A 394 -28.63 4.47 15.33
CA TYR A 394 -29.14 4.56 13.98
C TYR A 394 -30.66 4.37 13.93
N ARG A 395 -31.21 3.36 14.63
CA ARG A 395 -32.67 3.21 14.78
C ARG A 395 -33.31 4.46 15.37
N GLY A 396 -32.64 5.11 16.32
CA GLY A 396 -33.08 6.38 16.90
C GLY A 396 -33.14 7.51 15.86
N LYS A 397 -32.09 7.67 15.04
CA LYS A 397 -32.06 8.66 13.95
C LYS A 397 -33.12 8.38 12.89
N LEU A 398 -33.24 7.12 12.45
CA LEU A 398 -34.23 6.71 11.46
C LEU A 398 -35.66 6.96 11.93
N LYS A 399 -35.96 6.65 13.20
CA LYS A 399 -37.28 6.91 13.78
C LYS A 399 -37.61 8.42 13.78
N LYS A 400 -36.63 9.26 14.13
CA LYS A 400 -36.79 10.73 14.08
C LYS A 400 -37.03 11.24 12.65
N GLU A 401 -36.30 10.71 11.67
CA GLU A 401 -36.41 11.12 10.28
C GLU A 401 -37.72 10.66 9.63
N MET A 402 -38.15 9.42 9.92
CA MET A 402 -39.46 8.90 9.54
C MET A 402 -40.60 9.76 10.10
N GLN A 403 -40.55 10.09 11.39
CA GLN A 403 -41.55 10.95 12.03
C GLN A 403 -41.55 12.37 11.43
N ALA A 404 -40.38 12.91 11.07
CA ALA A 404 -40.30 14.20 10.39
C ALA A 404 -40.93 14.15 8.97
N LYS A 405 -40.72 13.07 8.22
CA LYS A 405 -41.34 12.85 6.90
C LYS A 405 -42.84 12.64 6.99
N GLU A 406 -43.30 11.87 7.96
CA GLU A 406 -44.72 11.66 8.25
C GLU A 406 -45.42 12.99 8.57
N ASN A 407 -44.81 13.80 9.45
CA ASN A 407 -45.30 15.16 9.74
C ASN A 407 -45.33 16.09 8.50
N GLN A 408 -44.36 15.95 7.57
CA GLN A 408 -44.37 16.70 6.31
C GLN A 408 -45.49 16.24 5.37
N LEU A 409 -45.74 14.93 5.28
CA LEU A 409 -46.81 14.36 4.48
C LEU A 409 -48.19 14.75 5.03
N GLU A 410 -48.37 14.69 6.35
CA GLU A 410 -49.58 15.14 7.05
C GLU A 410 -49.92 16.61 6.71
N LYS A 411 -48.89 17.48 6.70
CA LYS A 411 -49.04 18.90 6.31
C LYS A 411 -49.44 19.05 4.85
N LYS A 412 -48.81 18.31 3.93
CA LYS A 412 -49.14 18.33 2.50
C LYS A 412 -50.55 17.80 2.24
N LYS A 413 -50.96 16.72 2.93
CA LYS A 413 -52.31 16.15 2.87
C LYS A 413 -53.36 17.20 3.25
N LYS A 414 -53.19 17.89 4.39
CA LYS A 414 -54.09 18.98 4.82
C LYS A 414 -54.15 20.15 3.84
N GLN A 415 -53.03 20.48 3.19
CA GLN A 415 -53.01 21.51 2.14
C GLN A 415 -53.81 21.07 0.91
N LEU A 416 -53.63 19.82 0.48
CA LEU A 416 -54.36 19.25 -0.65
C LEU A 416 -55.87 19.17 -0.37
N GLU A 417 -56.25 18.70 0.81
CA GLU A 417 -57.66 18.66 1.25
C GLU A 417 -58.30 20.04 1.22
N LYS A 418 -57.61 21.09 1.70
CA LYS A 418 -58.09 22.48 1.59
C LYS A 418 -58.27 22.92 0.14
N HIS A 419 -57.32 22.59 -0.74
CA HIS A 419 -57.41 22.93 -2.16
C HIS A 419 -58.59 22.22 -2.84
N ILE A 420 -58.79 20.92 -2.56
CA ILE A 420 -59.92 20.13 -3.06
C ILE A 420 -61.23 20.71 -2.55
N GLN A 421 -61.34 21.06 -1.26
CA GLN A 421 -62.53 21.70 -0.70
C GLN A 421 -62.82 23.06 -1.35
N GLN A 422 -61.79 23.86 -1.62
CA GLN A 422 -61.93 25.14 -2.32
C GLN A 422 -62.43 24.94 -3.76
N GLN A 423 -61.85 24.02 -4.52
CA GLN A 423 -62.29 23.69 -5.88
C GLN A 423 -63.71 23.12 -5.90
N ALA A 424 -64.04 22.22 -4.98
CA ALA A 424 -65.39 21.68 -4.85
C ALA A 424 -66.41 22.80 -4.55
N LYS A 425 -66.05 23.76 -3.69
CA LYS A 425 -66.89 24.93 -3.40
C LYS A 425 -67.07 25.82 -4.63
N GLN A 426 -66.06 25.98 -5.48
CA GLN A 426 -66.16 26.73 -6.74
C GLN A 426 -67.03 26.03 -7.80
N LEU A 427 -67.04 24.70 -7.82
CA LEU A 427 -67.78 23.91 -8.82
C LEU A 427 -69.24 23.66 -8.43
N PHE A 428 -69.55 23.59 -7.13
CA PHE A 428 -70.86 23.14 -6.64
C PHE A 428 -71.56 24.10 -5.69
N GLY A 429 -70.91 25.19 -5.25
CA GLY A 429 -71.50 26.25 -4.46
C GLY A 429 -71.67 27.50 -5.29
#